data_AF-A0A329SD78-F1
#
_entry.id   AF-A0A329SD78-F1
#
_cell.length_a   1.000
_cell.length_b   1.000
_cell.length_c   1.000
_cell.angle_alpha   90.00
_cell.angle_beta   90.00
_cell.angle_gamma   90.00
#
_symmetry.space_group_name_H-M   'P 1'
#
loop_
_entity.id
_entity.type
_entity.pdbx_description
1 polymer ?
#
loop_
_entity_poly.entity_id
_entity_poly.type
_entity_poly.pdbx_seq_one_letter_code
_entity_poly.pdbx_strand_id
1 'polypeptide(L)'
;MEMPGFLRDTSYPEEMNVAHAMTSRWVTVSIKTQYAIAVDAAGANSYCLEDDWDSVAVRRGSHDYTLQKTIWECTCEFAQTMKLRCLHAMALKKSIDSPFVVPFTVIASRWYGQHHL
;
A
#
# COMPACT_ATOMS: atom_id res chain seq x y z
N MET A 1 31.48 -2.58 3.24
CA MET A 1 30.96 -3.58 2.28
C MET A 1 29.68 -4.11 2.90
N GLU A 2 28.55 -3.47 2.61
CA GLU A 2 27.24 -3.86 3.10
C GLU A 2 26.69 -4.88 2.10
N MET A 3 26.42 -6.10 2.54
CA MET A 3 25.83 -7.13 1.68
C MET A 3 24.41 -6.70 1.29
N PRO A 4 24.00 -6.81 0.01
CA PRO A 4 22.68 -6.38 -0.48
C PRO A 4 21.58 -7.39 -0.12
N GLY A 5 21.73 -8.07 1.00
CA GLY A 5 20.72 -8.94 1.59
C GLY A 5 20.33 -8.36 2.93
N PHE A 6 19.05 -7.98 3.06
CA PHE A 6 18.41 -7.73 4.34
C PHE A 6 18.69 -6.37 5.01
N LEU A 7 18.43 -5.27 4.30
CA LEU A 7 18.13 -4.00 4.98
C LEU A 7 16.76 -4.14 5.67
N ARG A 8 16.75 -4.76 6.85
CA ARG A 8 15.63 -4.70 7.78
C ARG A 8 15.75 -3.42 8.58
N ASP A 9 14.78 -2.53 8.40
CA ASP A 9 14.62 -1.37 9.26
C ASP A 9 13.48 -1.67 10.24
N THR A 10 13.81 -1.66 11.53
CA THR A 10 12.90 -1.97 12.64
C THR A 10 11.77 -0.95 12.79
N SER A 11 11.87 0.20 12.11
CA SER A 11 10.79 1.17 11.99
C SER A 11 9.74 0.77 10.94
N TYR A 12 9.94 -0.34 10.23
CA TYR A 12 8.97 -0.93 9.33
C TYR A 12 8.40 -2.24 9.90
N PRO A 13 7.08 -2.47 9.78
CA PRO A 13 6.53 -3.80 9.99
C PRO A 13 7.16 -4.80 9.01
N GLU A 14 7.17 -6.08 9.37
CA GLU A 14 7.80 -7.14 8.57
C GLU A 14 7.28 -7.17 7.13
N GLU A 15 5.98 -6.96 6.95
CA GLU A 15 5.29 -6.86 5.66
C GLU A 15 5.83 -5.74 4.77
N MET A 16 6.38 -4.68 5.37
CA MET A 16 6.87 -3.49 4.68
C MET A 16 8.39 -3.51 4.47
N ASN A 17 9.15 -4.26 5.28
CA ASN A 17 10.57 -4.52 5.06
C ASN A 17 10.84 -5.20 3.71
N VAL A 18 9.87 -6.00 3.25
CA VAL A 18 9.84 -6.63 1.92
C VAL A 18 9.83 -5.58 0.81
N ALA A 19 8.97 -4.56 0.92
CA ALA A 19 8.97 -3.43 -0.01
C ALA A 19 10.24 -2.58 0.11
N HIS A 20 10.79 -2.42 1.32
CA HIS A 20 12.03 -1.67 1.55
C HIS A 20 13.24 -2.30 0.85
N ALA A 21 13.38 -3.62 0.94
CA ALA A 21 14.50 -4.33 0.33
C ALA A 21 14.49 -4.29 -1.21
N MET A 22 13.31 -4.12 -1.83
CA MET A 22 13.11 -4.33 -3.26
C MET A 22 12.79 -3.06 -4.04
N THR A 23 12.41 -1.97 -3.37
CA THR A 23 12.04 -0.71 -4.01
C THR A 23 13.04 0.39 -3.71
N SER A 24 13.00 1.48 -4.49
CA SER A 24 13.79 2.65 -4.15
C SER A 24 13.37 3.24 -2.79
N ARG A 25 14.31 3.90 -2.10
CA ARG A 25 14.03 4.54 -0.80
C ARG A 25 12.82 5.48 -0.86
N TRP A 26 12.68 6.24 -1.94
CA TRP A 26 11.55 7.14 -2.13
C TRP A 26 10.21 6.38 -2.19
N VAL A 27 10.14 5.29 -2.95
CA VAL A 27 8.93 4.44 -3.03
C VAL A 27 8.58 3.84 -1.67
N THR A 28 9.57 3.34 -0.95
CA THR A 28 9.35 2.81 0.40
C THR A 28 8.77 3.87 1.33
N VAL A 29 9.29 5.11 1.28
CA VAL A 29 8.78 6.23 2.08
C VAL A 29 7.34 6.57 1.69
N SER A 30 7.00 6.59 0.40
CA SER A 30 5.63 6.84 -0.06
C SER A 30 4.64 5.80 0.45
N ILE A 31 5.01 4.51 0.40
CA ILE A 31 4.20 3.42 0.97
C ILE A 31 4.10 3.58 2.50
N LYS A 32 5.19 4.01 3.18
CA LYS A 32 5.21 4.22 4.64
C LYS A 32 4.15 5.20 5.07
N THR A 33 4.07 6.32 4.37
CA THR A 33 3.14 7.40 4.69
C THR A 33 1.70 6.91 4.54
N GLN A 34 1.40 6.14 3.49
CA GLN A 34 0.07 5.52 3.33
C GLN A 34 -0.22 4.52 4.45
N TYR A 35 0.75 3.67 4.80
CA TYR A 35 0.61 2.66 5.85
C TYR A 35 0.37 3.28 7.23
N ALA A 36 1.15 4.29 7.60
CA ALA A 36 1.02 4.98 8.89
C ALA A 36 -0.39 5.56 9.10
N ILE A 37 -0.99 6.11 8.04
CA ILE A 37 -2.36 6.63 8.09
C ILE A 37 -3.39 5.49 8.14
N ALA A 38 -3.12 4.35 7.49
CA ALA A 38 -4.03 3.20 7.50
C ALA A 38 -4.09 2.50 8.87
N VAL A 39 -2.95 2.40 9.56
CA VAL A 39 -2.89 1.79 10.89
C VAL A 39 -3.43 2.73 11.97
N ASP A 40 -3.31 4.04 11.78
CA ASP A 40 -3.92 5.03 12.66
C ASP A 40 -5.45 4.87 12.71
N ALA A 41 -6.01 4.84 13.93
CA ALA A 41 -7.43 4.59 14.16
C ALA A 41 -8.30 5.74 13.62
N ALA A 42 -7.82 6.98 13.70
CA ALA A 42 -8.54 8.14 13.18
C ALA A 42 -8.48 8.19 11.65
N GLY A 43 -7.33 7.84 11.06
CA GLY A 43 -7.17 7.67 9.61
C GLY A 43 -8.12 6.60 9.04
N ALA A 44 -8.14 5.41 9.63
CA ALA A 44 -8.98 4.30 9.19
C ALA A 44 -10.49 4.58 9.31
N ASN A 45 -10.91 5.26 10.38
CA ASN A 45 -12.33 5.54 10.64
C ASN A 45 -12.88 6.74 9.83
N SER A 46 -12.05 7.39 9.01
CA SER A 46 -12.49 8.51 8.16
C SER A 46 -13.06 8.07 6.81
N TYR A 47 -13.09 6.76 6.54
CA TYR A 47 -13.53 6.17 5.29
C TYR A 47 -14.84 5.40 5.47
N CYS A 48 -15.82 5.68 4.63
CA CYS A 48 -17.00 4.83 4.48
C CYS A 48 -16.71 3.80 3.38
N LEU A 49 -16.80 2.52 3.71
CA LEU A 49 -16.64 1.41 2.78
C LEU A 49 -18.03 0.85 2.44
N GLU A 50 -18.41 0.93 1.18
CA GLU A 50 -19.63 0.31 0.65
C GLU A 50 -19.21 -0.86 -0.24
N ASP A 51 -19.61 -2.07 0.16
CA ASP A 51 -19.23 -3.31 -0.52
C ASP A 51 -20.13 -3.54 -1.74
N ASP A 52 -19.53 -3.67 -2.92
CA ASP A 52 -20.22 -3.99 -4.18
C ASP A 52 -19.57 -5.21 -4.84
N TRP A 53 -19.85 -6.40 -4.30
CA TRP A 53 -19.47 -7.72 -4.84
C TRP A 53 -18.00 -7.85 -5.29
N ASP A 54 -17.63 -7.35 -6.47
CA ASP A 54 -16.28 -7.35 -7.05
C ASP A 54 -15.42 -6.13 -6.65
N SER A 55 -16.05 -5.05 -6.21
CA SER A 55 -15.40 -3.80 -5.83
C SER A 55 -15.90 -3.26 -4.48
N VAL A 56 -15.17 -2.31 -3.91
CA VAL A 56 -15.58 -1.54 -2.74
C VAL A 56 -15.54 -0.08 -3.11
N ALA A 57 -16.65 0.61 -2.92
CA ALA A 57 -16.70 2.06 -2.97
C ALA A 57 -16.15 2.61 -1.65
N VAL A 58 -15.14 3.47 -1.77
CA VAL A 58 -14.44 4.08 -0.65
C VAL A 58 -14.71 5.58 -0.69
N ARG A 59 -15.50 6.07 0.27
CA ARG A 59 -15.87 7.48 0.36
C ARG A 59 -15.13 8.17 1.49
N ARG A 60 -14.57 9.34 1.20
CA ARG A 60 -13.95 10.24 2.19
C ARG A 60 -14.39 11.68 1.91
N GLY A 61 -15.28 12.21 2.73
CA GLY A 61 -15.85 13.54 2.51
C GLY A 61 -16.54 13.63 1.14
N SER A 62 -16.07 14.51 0.26
CA SER A 62 -16.58 14.72 -1.10
C SER A 62 -15.91 13.85 -2.17
N HIS A 63 -15.02 12.94 -1.79
CA HIS A 63 -14.29 12.10 -2.73
C HIS A 63 -14.78 10.65 -2.67
N ASP A 64 -15.17 10.15 -3.85
CA ASP A 64 -15.58 8.77 -4.06
C ASP A 64 -14.50 8.06 -4.88
N TYR A 65 -14.02 6.94 -4.35
CA TYR A 65 -13.04 6.06 -5.00
C TYR A 65 -13.62 4.66 -5.14
N THR A 66 -13.11 3.90 -6.11
CA THR A 66 -13.46 2.49 -6.29
C THR A 66 -12.20 1.66 -6.12
N LEU A 67 -12.29 0.59 -5.34
CA LEU A 67 -11.22 -0.36 -5.09
C LEU A 67 -11.68 -1.74 -5.56
N GLN A 68 -11.00 -2.33 -6.55
CA GLN A 68 -11.27 -3.72 -6.94
C GLN A 68 -10.70 -4.69 -5.91
N LYS A 69 -11.50 -5.65 -5.44
CA LYS A 69 -11.07 -6.58 -4.37
C LYS A 69 -10.07 -7.62 -4.85
N THR A 70 -10.12 -7.97 -6.13
CA THR A 70 -9.36 -9.09 -6.72
C THR A 70 -7.91 -8.70 -6.94
N ILE A 71 -7.69 -7.59 -7.65
CA ILE A 71 -6.36 -7.07 -7.98
C ILE A 71 -5.90 -5.94 -7.05
N TRP A 72 -6.78 -5.45 -6.17
CA TRP A 72 -6.50 -4.39 -5.19
C TRP A 72 -6.08 -3.06 -5.82
N GLU A 73 -6.60 -2.78 -7.01
CA GLU A 73 -6.41 -1.52 -7.70
C GLU A 73 -7.46 -0.50 -7.27
N CYS A 74 -7.01 0.70 -6.95
CA CYS A 74 -7.87 1.81 -6.55
C CYS A 74 -7.82 2.93 -7.59
N THR A 75 -8.95 3.63 -7.76
CA THR A 75 -9.03 4.81 -8.62
C THR A 75 -8.48 6.08 -7.98
N CYS A 76 -7.92 6.03 -6.77
CA CYS A 76 -7.29 7.22 -6.17
C CYS A 76 -5.99 7.60 -6.92
N GLU A 77 -5.67 8.89 -6.92
CA GLU A 77 -4.51 9.45 -7.63
C GLU A 77 -3.21 8.70 -7.28
N PHE A 78 -3.01 8.40 -6.00
CA PHE A 78 -1.83 7.65 -5.55
C PHE A 78 -1.73 6.29 -6.23
N ALA A 79 -2.81 5.50 -6.25
CA ALA A 79 -2.80 4.16 -6.85
C ALA A 79 -2.65 4.23 -8.37
N GLN A 80 -3.24 5.23 -9.04
CA GLN A 80 -3.11 5.38 -10.49
C GLN A 80 -1.69 5.79 -10.91
N THR A 81 -1.12 6.78 -10.24
CA THR A 81 0.21 7.34 -10.52
C THR A 81 1.32 6.37 -10.11
N MET A 82 1.23 5.87 -8.88
CA MET A 82 2.25 5.00 -8.33
C MET A 82 2.07 3.57 -8.81
N LYS A 83 0.87 3.11 -9.22
CA LYS A 83 0.61 1.68 -9.45
C LYS A 83 1.06 0.84 -8.25
N LEU A 84 0.68 1.30 -7.06
CA LEU A 84 0.96 0.69 -5.75
C LEU A 84 -0.31 0.62 -4.92
N ARG A 85 -0.32 -0.24 -3.90
CA ARG A 85 -1.39 -0.30 -2.89
C ARG A 85 -1.49 1.05 -2.18
N CYS A 86 -2.66 1.67 -2.24
CA CYS A 86 -2.96 2.91 -1.54
C CYS A 86 -3.51 2.66 -0.13
N LEU A 87 -3.63 3.75 0.63
CA LEU A 87 -4.30 3.78 1.93
C LEU A 87 -5.68 3.09 1.92
N HIS A 88 -6.50 3.25 0.87
CA HIS A 88 -7.81 2.61 0.79
C HIS A 88 -7.74 1.09 0.74
N ALA A 89 -6.78 0.54 -0.02
CA ALA A 89 -6.55 -0.90 -0.09
C ALA A 89 -6.10 -1.46 1.27
N MET A 90 -5.27 -0.71 1.99
CA MET A 90 -4.82 -1.06 3.34
C MET A 90 -5.98 -0.98 4.36
N ALA A 91 -6.81 0.06 4.28
CA ALA A 91 -7.97 0.23 5.14
C ALA A 91 -9.00 -0.90 4.96
N LEU A 92 -9.28 -1.30 3.71
CA LEU A 92 -10.14 -2.46 3.44
C LEU A 92 -9.53 -3.76 3.99
N LYS A 93 -8.22 -3.99 3.78
CA LYS A 93 -7.53 -5.16 4.35
C LYS A 93 -7.70 -5.24 5.87
N LYS A 94 -7.53 -4.10 6.55
CA LYS A 94 -7.73 -3.97 8.00
C LYS A 94 -9.18 -4.23 8.41
N SER A 95 -10.17 -3.76 7.65
CA SER A 95 -11.58 -3.95 8.00
C SER A 95 -12.04 -5.41 7.90
N ILE A 96 -11.39 -6.22 7.05
CA ILE A 96 -11.63 -7.66 6.94
C ILE A 96 -10.63 -8.51 7.74
N ASP A 97 -9.91 -7.89 8.68
CA ASP A 97 -8.88 -8.50 9.53
C ASP A 97 -7.86 -9.36 8.73
N SER A 98 -7.51 -8.89 7.53
CA SER A 98 -6.59 -9.57 6.63
C SER A 98 -5.22 -8.88 6.65
N PRO A 99 -4.13 -9.65 6.77
CA PRO A 99 -2.78 -9.08 6.81
C PRO A 99 -2.47 -8.28 5.54
N PHE A 100 -1.71 -7.20 5.71
CA PHE A 100 -1.32 -6.34 4.61
C PHE A 100 -0.04 -6.87 3.96
N VAL A 101 -0.19 -7.95 3.19
CA VAL A 101 0.91 -8.44 2.36
C VAL A 101 0.88 -7.68 1.02
N VAL A 102 1.98 -7.00 0.67
CA VAL A 102 2.17 -6.43 -0.67
C VAL A 102 2.79 -7.51 -1.56
N PRO A 103 2.03 -8.15 -2.48
CA PRO A 103 2.63 -9.10 -3.39
C PRO A 103 3.53 -8.36 -4.38
N PHE A 104 4.76 -8.85 -4.57
CA PHE A 104 5.71 -8.21 -5.49
C PHE A 104 5.19 -8.09 -6.92
N THR A 105 4.36 -9.04 -7.36
CA THR A 105 3.79 -9.10 -8.70
C THR A 105 2.91 -7.91 -9.05
N VAL A 106 2.44 -7.14 -8.05
CA VAL A 106 1.63 -5.94 -8.28
C VAL A 106 2.43 -4.64 -8.20
N ILE A 107 3.72 -4.70 -7.83
CA ILE A 107 4.60 -3.52 -7.87
C ILE A 107 5.12 -3.39 -9.30
N ALA A 108 4.82 -2.27 -9.95
CA ALA A 108 5.34 -2.03 -11.29
C ALA A 108 6.87 -2.04 -11.30
N SER A 109 7.46 -2.73 -12.28
CA SER A 109 8.91 -2.97 -12.38
C SER A 109 9.77 -1.71 -12.37
N ARG A 110 9.21 -0.57 -12.80
CA ARG A 110 9.85 0.76 -12.72
C ARG A 110 10.23 1.19 -11.30
N TRP A 111 9.65 0.58 -10.27
CA TRP A 111 9.91 0.89 -8.86
C TRP A 111 10.92 -0.03 -8.20
N TYR A 112 11.35 -1.09 -8.89
CA TYR A 112 12.40 -1.95 -8.37
C TYR A 112 13.67 -1.14 -8.17
N GLY A 113 14.28 -1.31 -7.00
CA GLY A 113 15.51 -0.61 -6.65
C GLY A 113 16.58 -0.90 -7.69
N GLN A 114 17.16 0.15 -8.27
CA GLN A 114 18.41 0.05 -9.02
C GLN A 114 19.55 -0.22 -8.04
N HIS A 115 19.63 -1.44 -7.50
CA HIS A 115 20.81 -1.91 -6.77
C HIS A 115 21.82 -2.62 -7.69
N HIS A 116 21.83 -2.23 -8.98
CA HIS A 116 22.79 -2.71 -9.98
C HIS A 116 23.27 -1.55 -10.86
N LEU A 117 24.16 -0.73 -10.31
CA LEU A 117 25.35 -0.25 -11.01
C LEU A 117 26.54 -0.35 -10.03
#